data_AF-A0A1G2PJM3-F1
#
_entry.id   AF-A0A1G2PJM3-F1
#
_cell.length_a   1.000
_cell.length_b   1.000
_cell.length_c   1.000
_cell.angle_alpha   90.00
_cell.angle_beta   90.00
_cell.angle_gamma   90.00
#
_symmetry.space_group_name_H-M   'P 1'
#
loop_
_entity.id
_entity.type
_entity.pdbx_description
1 polymer ?
#
loop_
_entity_poly.entity_id
_entity_poly.type
_entity_poly.pdbx_seq_one_letter_code
_entity_poly.pdbx_strand_id
1 'polypeptide(L)'
;MRRGLNPMFIKLGDSDETIVGINLGSDFCAEHECGIYHIVRVLGLPQKLTKQNAGVKKLMVTRFDEQTFFFDTREDYSLLTFDAFGRLLGIGEDVWRDEELNPQPKELSAAWSDSHFAIIVAKPYQSFLSDLFEAFKRRDVMIGFTEALGAQNPGLTIMIASRFPKDTRRVLRMKDLRYLRLLDAVAETGIRDILKATNKRYYALTPKWANEDESEILFWLNPQDQQNNNFGWFTLQDLLDWSQDKGPIPKESKN
;
A
#
# COMPACT_ATOMS: atom_id res chain seq x y z
N MET A 1 -2.23 13.12 11.87
CA MET A 1 -2.78 12.82 10.52
C MET A 1 -2.83 14.10 9.72
N ARG A 2 -2.74 13.99 8.40
CA ARG A 2 -2.82 15.13 7.49
C ARG A 2 -3.93 14.94 6.47
N ARG A 3 -4.52 16.06 6.04
CA ARG A 3 -5.53 16.06 4.98
C ARG A 3 -4.98 15.43 3.70
N GLY A 4 -5.63 14.37 3.21
CA GLY A 4 -5.31 13.82 1.90
C GLY A 4 -5.77 14.74 0.78
N LEU A 5 -4.96 14.86 -0.28
CA LEU A 5 -5.36 15.60 -1.48
C LEU A 5 -6.28 14.72 -2.33
N ASN A 6 -7.42 15.29 -2.76
CA ASN A 6 -8.39 14.66 -3.65
C ASN A 6 -8.87 13.28 -3.17
N PRO A 7 -9.40 13.15 -1.93
CA PRO A 7 -10.01 11.90 -1.49
C PRO A 7 -11.21 11.59 -2.40
N MET A 8 -11.41 10.32 -2.71
CA MET A 8 -12.46 9.92 -3.65
C MET A 8 -13.12 8.60 -3.26
N PHE A 9 -14.40 8.47 -3.62
CA PHE A 9 -15.08 7.19 -3.61
C PHE A 9 -14.54 6.29 -4.72
N ILE A 10 -14.39 5.01 -4.41
CA ILE A 10 -14.04 3.98 -5.38
C ILE A 10 -15.32 3.25 -5.75
N LYS A 11 -15.59 3.24 -7.04
CA LYS A 11 -16.76 2.62 -7.66
C LYS A 11 -16.25 1.54 -8.61
N LEU A 12 -16.87 0.37 -8.61
CA LEU A 12 -16.50 -0.73 -9.50
C LEU A 12 -17.79 -1.34 -10.11
N GLY A 13 -17.82 -1.49 -11.43
CA GLY A 13 -18.95 -2.04 -12.20
C GLY A 13 -19.35 -1.14 -13.38
N ASP A 14 -20.15 -1.68 -14.31
CA ASP A 14 -20.64 -0.96 -15.50
C ASP A 14 -21.71 0.10 -15.18
N SER A 15 -22.36 -0.01 -14.01
CA SER A 15 -23.12 1.08 -13.42
C SER A 15 -22.25 1.75 -12.35
N ASP A 16 -21.82 2.98 -12.60
CA ASP A 16 -21.01 3.86 -11.73
C ASP A 16 -21.69 4.21 -10.38
N GLU A 17 -22.54 3.33 -9.83
CA GLU A 17 -23.40 3.60 -8.67
C GLU A 17 -22.97 2.85 -7.41
N THR A 18 -22.33 1.66 -7.51
CA THR A 18 -21.95 0.92 -6.30
C THR A 18 -20.59 1.36 -5.77
N ILE A 19 -20.60 2.11 -4.65
CA ILE A 19 -19.39 2.46 -3.92
C ILE A 19 -18.87 1.22 -3.17
N VAL A 20 -17.64 0.84 -3.49
CA VAL A 20 -16.95 -0.32 -2.90
C VAL A 20 -15.89 0.09 -1.87
N GLY A 21 -15.48 1.36 -1.85
CA GLY A 21 -14.44 1.84 -0.96
C GLY A 21 -14.18 3.34 -1.08
N ILE A 22 -13.15 3.79 -0.38
CA ILE A 22 -12.65 5.17 -0.38
C ILE A 22 -11.14 5.13 -0.55
N ASN A 23 -10.62 6.03 -1.37
CA ASN A 23 -9.23 6.45 -1.32
C ASN A 23 -9.15 7.75 -0.52
N LEU A 24 -8.35 7.77 0.54
CA LEU A 24 -8.23 8.91 1.43
C LEU A 24 -7.36 10.04 0.86
N GLY A 25 -6.84 9.89 -0.36
CA GLY A 25 -5.92 10.82 -0.98
C GLY A 25 -4.50 10.68 -0.43
N SER A 26 -3.59 11.46 -0.98
CA SER A 26 -2.18 11.50 -0.58
C SER A 26 -1.71 12.96 -0.57
N ASP A 27 -0.80 13.32 0.34
CA ASP A 27 -0.40 14.71 0.59
C ASP A 27 1.13 14.93 0.45
N PHE A 28 1.78 14.29 -0.52
CA PHE A 28 3.21 14.49 -0.88
C PHE A 28 4.25 14.52 0.28
N CYS A 29 3.93 14.08 1.51
CA CYS A 29 4.77 14.20 2.71
C CYS A 29 5.21 12.85 3.31
N ALA A 30 6.23 12.90 4.18
CA ALA A 30 7.01 11.77 4.74
C ALA A 30 6.21 10.62 5.38
N GLU A 31 4.92 10.79 5.66
CA GLU A 31 4.03 9.68 6.09
C GLU A 31 3.91 8.60 4.99
N HIS A 32 4.19 8.94 3.73
CA HIS A 32 4.25 8.01 2.59
C HIS A 32 5.58 7.23 2.57
N GLU A 33 6.61 7.72 3.26
CA GLU A 33 7.92 7.08 3.41
C GLU A 33 7.92 6.10 4.60
N CYS A 34 7.15 6.39 5.66
CA CYS A 34 7.00 5.53 6.84
C CYS A 34 5.89 4.46 6.69
N GLY A 35 4.95 4.67 5.76
CA GLY A 35 3.87 3.74 5.44
C GLY A 35 2.81 3.62 6.55
N ILE A 36 1.99 2.57 6.48
CA ILE A 36 0.84 2.33 7.38
C ILE A 36 1.13 1.29 8.47
N TYR A 37 2.35 1.28 9.01
CA TYR A 37 2.83 0.22 9.90
C TYR A 37 1.92 0.01 11.13
N HIS A 38 1.53 1.10 11.81
CA HIS A 38 0.72 1.01 13.03
C HIS A 38 -0.72 0.59 12.71
N ILE A 39 -1.33 1.15 11.67
CA ILE A 39 -2.65 0.72 11.15
C ILE A 39 -2.63 -0.78 10.84
N VAL A 40 -1.64 -1.26 10.06
CA VAL A 40 -1.47 -2.67 9.69
C VAL A 40 -1.36 -3.56 10.93
N ARG A 41 -0.58 -3.14 11.93
CA ARG A 41 -0.36 -3.92 13.15
C ARG A 41 -1.61 -4.02 14.01
N VAL A 42 -2.33 -2.92 14.23
CA VAL A 42 -3.51 -2.88 15.11
C VAL A 42 -4.70 -3.59 14.47
N LEU A 43 -4.96 -3.33 13.18
CA LEU A 43 -6.02 -4.00 12.43
C LEU A 43 -5.67 -5.44 12.03
N GLY A 44 -4.44 -5.88 12.31
CA GLY A 44 -4.00 -7.26 12.14
C GLY A 44 -3.81 -7.69 10.68
N LEU A 45 -3.47 -6.76 9.79
CA LEU A 45 -3.15 -7.10 8.40
C LEU A 45 -1.87 -7.97 8.36
N PRO A 46 -1.81 -9.00 7.50
CA PRO A 46 -0.59 -9.79 7.33
C PRO A 46 0.61 -8.93 6.88
N GLN A 47 1.70 -8.94 7.67
CA GLN A 47 2.90 -8.13 7.38
C GLN A 47 3.82 -8.73 6.32
N LYS A 48 3.69 -10.03 6.04
CA LYS A 48 4.49 -10.73 5.03
C LYS A 48 3.58 -11.39 4.02
N LEU A 49 3.93 -11.25 2.74
CA LEU A 49 3.27 -11.99 1.68
C LEU A 49 3.70 -13.46 1.72
N THR A 50 2.73 -14.36 1.63
CA THR A 50 2.89 -15.81 1.61
C THR A 50 1.91 -16.42 0.61
N LYS A 51 2.13 -17.69 0.22
CA LYS A 51 1.21 -18.41 -0.68
C LYS A 51 -0.20 -18.54 -0.06
N GLN A 52 -0.29 -18.61 1.27
CA GLN A 52 -1.56 -18.73 2.00
C GLN A 52 -2.37 -17.43 1.99
N ASN A 53 -1.72 -16.28 2.11
CA ASN A 53 -2.39 -14.97 2.19
C ASN A 53 -2.33 -14.16 0.88
N ALA A 54 -1.79 -14.70 -0.21
CA ALA A 54 -1.76 -14.03 -1.52
C ALA A 54 -3.15 -13.56 -2.01
N GLY A 55 -3.17 -12.43 -2.71
CA GLY A 55 -4.36 -11.73 -3.18
C GLY A 55 -4.98 -10.89 -2.07
N VAL A 56 -6.32 -10.80 -2.05
CA VAL A 56 -7.04 -9.95 -1.08
C VAL A 56 -6.73 -10.28 0.38
N LYS A 57 -6.40 -11.54 0.70
CA LYS A 57 -6.15 -11.97 2.09
C LYS A 57 -5.02 -11.21 2.77
N LYS A 58 -4.01 -10.71 2.03
CA LYS A 58 -2.91 -9.90 2.61
C LYS A 58 -3.36 -8.50 3.03
N LEU A 59 -4.49 -8.04 2.48
CA LEU A 59 -5.04 -6.70 2.70
C LEU A 59 -6.20 -6.71 3.71
N MET A 60 -6.67 -7.91 4.10
CA MET A 60 -7.83 -8.05 4.98
C MET A 60 -7.49 -7.62 6.41
N VAL A 61 -8.36 -6.79 6.97
CA VAL A 61 -8.46 -6.57 8.41
C VAL A 61 -8.79 -7.90 9.08
N THR A 62 -8.05 -8.25 10.15
CA THR A 62 -8.30 -9.49 10.92
C THR A 62 -8.67 -9.23 12.37
N ARG A 63 -8.49 -8.00 12.84
CA ARG A 63 -8.78 -7.54 14.20
C ARG A 63 -9.64 -6.28 14.15
N PHE A 64 -10.54 -6.17 15.11
CA PHE A 64 -11.36 -4.99 15.34
C PHE A 64 -11.45 -4.78 16.85
N ASP A 65 -11.24 -3.54 17.27
CA ASP A 65 -11.41 -3.10 18.65
C ASP A 65 -12.24 -1.82 18.60
N GLU A 66 -13.44 -1.86 19.16
CA GLU A 66 -14.37 -0.73 19.14
C GLU A 66 -13.79 0.52 19.82
N GLN A 67 -12.84 0.37 20.77
CA GLN A 67 -12.19 1.50 21.43
C GLN A 67 -11.23 2.28 20.52
N THR A 68 -10.79 1.65 19.41
CA THR A 68 -9.92 2.28 18.41
C THR A 68 -10.70 2.99 17.31
N PHE A 69 -12.04 2.92 17.35
CA PHE A 69 -12.92 3.56 16.37
C PHE A 69 -13.87 4.56 17.02
N PHE A 70 -14.24 5.58 16.26
CA PHE A 70 -15.39 6.43 16.56
C PHE A 70 -16.23 6.60 15.30
N PHE A 71 -17.54 6.44 15.45
CA PHE A 71 -18.49 6.63 14.36
C PHE A 71 -19.67 7.45 14.86
N ASP A 72 -20.01 8.48 14.10
CA ASP A 72 -21.10 9.39 14.41
C ASP A 72 -21.80 9.87 13.14
N THR A 73 -23.11 10.10 13.25
CA THR A 73 -23.94 10.58 12.15
C THR A 73 -24.75 11.77 12.62
N ARG A 74 -24.58 12.88 11.90
CA ARG A 74 -25.32 14.13 12.08
C ARG A 74 -26.31 14.32 10.94
N GLU A 75 -27.05 15.43 10.96
CA GLU A 75 -28.04 15.73 9.92
C GLU A 75 -27.43 15.85 8.51
N ASP A 76 -26.22 16.42 8.42
CA ASP A 76 -25.59 16.79 7.14
C ASP A 76 -24.35 15.97 6.79
N TYR A 77 -23.78 15.22 7.73
CA TYR A 77 -22.56 14.44 7.52
C TYR A 77 -22.46 13.23 8.45
N SER A 78 -21.61 12.26 8.10
CA SER A 78 -21.16 11.22 9.02
C SER A 78 -19.64 11.26 9.13
N LEU A 79 -19.12 10.91 10.31
CA LEU A 79 -17.70 10.88 10.64
C LEU A 79 -17.32 9.47 11.07
N LEU A 80 -16.21 8.97 10.56
CA LEU A 80 -15.55 7.74 11.00
C LEU A 80 -14.08 8.05 11.27
N THR A 81 -13.60 7.75 12.47
CA THR A 81 -12.18 7.84 12.82
C THR A 81 -11.63 6.51 13.32
N PHE A 82 -10.32 6.35 13.14
CA PHE A 82 -9.53 5.25 13.68
C PHE A 82 -8.26 5.80 14.33
N ASP A 83 -7.94 5.28 15.51
CA ASP A 83 -6.75 5.58 16.31
C ASP A 83 -6.08 4.28 16.78
N ALA A 84 -4.88 4.00 16.25
CA ALA A 84 -4.11 2.80 16.59
C ALA A 84 -3.68 2.74 18.06
N PHE A 85 -3.62 3.86 18.77
CA PHE A 85 -3.28 3.93 20.17
C PHE A 85 -4.53 4.03 21.06
N GLY A 86 -5.74 3.96 20.48
CA GLY A 86 -7.00 4.20 21.18
C GLY A 86 -7.16 5.66 21.61
N ARG A 87 -8.24 6.01 22.31
CA ARG A 87 -8.42 7.38 22.86
C ARG A 87 -7.41 7.75 23.98
N LEU A 88 -6.28 7.05 24.09
CA LEU A 88 -5.26 7.19 25.13
C LEU A 88 -4.65 8.60 25.21
N LEU A 89 -4.65 9.35 24.10
CA LEU A 89 -4.14 10.72 24.09
C LEU A 89 -5.17 11.78 24.47
N GLY A 90 -6.45 11.41 24.70
CA GLY A 90 -7.49 12.38 25.03
C GLY A 90 -7.68 13.46 23.97
N ILE A 91 -7.15 13.25 22.75
CA ILE A 91 -7.30 14.16 21.62
C ILE A 91 -8.75 14.03 21.19
N GLY A 92 -9.57 14.95 21.71
CA GLY A 92 -11.00 14.98 21.48
C GLY A 92 -11.33 15.06 19.99
N GLU A 93 -12.54 14.60 19.66
CA GLU A 93 -13.14 14.63 18.32
C GLU A 93 -13.02 16.01 17.63
N ASP A 94 -12.94 17.09 18.42
CA ASP A 94 -12.82 18.48 17.97
C ASP A 94 -11.44 18.87 17.41
N VAL A 95 -10.35 18.24 17.85
CA VAL A 95 -8.99 18.69 17.48
C VAL A 95 -8.70 18.44 16.00
N TRP A 96 -9.15 17.31 15.47
CA TRP A 96 -8.89 16.95 14.07
C TRP A 96 -9.92 17.50 13.09
N ARG A 97 -11.14 17.72 13.58
CA ARG A 97 -12.26 18.18 12.74
C ARG A 97 -12.02 19.56 12.17
N ASP A 98 -11.35 20.44 12.93
CA ASP A 98 -11.27 21.86 12.60
C ASP A 98 -9.93 22.25 11.92
N GLU A 99 -8.84 21.48 12.11
CA GLU A 99 -7.53 21.74 11.49
C GLU A 99 -7.29 20.93 10.20
N GLU A 100 -7.53 19.61 10.24
CA GLU A 100 -7.08 18.67 9.19
C GLU A 100 -8.23 18.14 8.33
N LEU A 101 -9.47 18.19 8.82
CA LEU A 101 -10.66 17.83 8.05
C LEU A 101 -11.40 19.07 7.58
N ASN A 102 -12.17 18.94 6.49
CA ASN A 102 -13.22 19.91 6.20
C ASN A 102 -14.51 19.40 6.89
N PRO A 103 -15.04 20.07 7.93
CA PRO A 103 -16.24 19.62 8.65
C PRO A 103 -17.50 19.63 7.79
N GLN A 104 -17.49 20.34 6.66
CA GLN A 104 -18.59 20.41 5.70
C GLN A 104 -18.07 20.10 4.29
N PRO A 105 -17.70 18.84 4.01
CA PRO A 105 -17.28 18.48 2.67
C PRO A 105 -18.47 18.51 1.72
N LYS A 106 -18.23 18.89 0.45
CA LYS A 106 -19.25 18.75 -0.60
C LYS A 106 -19.66 17.29 -0.81
N GLU A 107 -18.68 16.38 -0.70
CA GLU A 107 -18.90 14.94 -0.83
C GLU A 107 -18.12 14.16 0.23
N LEU A 108 -16.80 14.36 0.27
CA LEU A 108 -15.86 13.60 1.09
C LEU A 108 -14.69 14.49 1.54
N SER A 109 -14.26 14.33 2.78
CA SER A 109 -12.99 14.82 3.32
C SER A 109 -12.32 13.69 4.08
N ALA A 110 -11.01 13.55 3.95
CA ALA A 110 -10.27 12.52 4.65
C ALA A 110 -8.88 13.02 5.07
N ALA A 111 -8.38 12.44 6.16
CA ALA A 111 -7.03 12.62 6.64
C ALA A 111 -6.49 11.26 7.13
N TRP A 112 -5.19 11.05 7.03
CA TRP A 112 -4.55 9.84 7.57
C TRP A 112 -3.10 10.09 7.97
N SER A 113 -2.51 9.15 8.71
CA SER A 113 -1.08 9.01 8.96
C SER A 113 -0.73 7.52 9.04
N ASP A 114 0.47 7.19 9.52
CA ASP A 114 0.91 5.81 9.77
C ASP A 114 0.04 5.02 10.78
N SER A 115 -0.71 5.73 11.63
CA SER A 115 -1.36 5.24 12.85
C SER A 115 -2.83 5.67 12.99
N HIS A 116 -3.31 6.65 12.22
CA HIS A 116 -4.67 7.19 12.37
C HIS A 116 -5.29 7.44 11.00
N PHE A 117 -6.62 7.43 10.93
CA PHE A 117 -7.35 8.01 9.81
C PHE A 117 -8.68 8.60 10.25
N ALA A 118 -9.18 9.54 9.46
CA ALA A 118 -10.50 10.12 9.62
C ALA A 118 -11.17 10.34 8.26
N ILE A 119 -12.48 10.13 8.23
CA ILE A 119 -13.32 10.20 7.04
C ILE A 119 -14.58 10.96 7.41
N ILE A 120 -14.86 12.05 6.70
CA ILE A 120 -16.14 12.76 6.76
C ILE A 120 -16.81 12.66 5.40
N VAL A 121 -18.07 12.24 5.37
CA VAL A 121 -18.88 12.22 4.14
C VAL A 121 -20.13 13.07 4.30
N ALA A 122 -20.55 13.70 3.20
CA ALA A 122 -21.81 14.45 3.14
C ALA A 122 -23.03 13.52 3.21
N LYS A 123 -24.19 14.09 3.54
CA LYS A 123 -25.50 13.43 3.68
C LYS A 123 -25.81 12.32 2.65
N PRO A 124 -25.61 12.51 1.33
CA PRO A 124 -25.92 11.47 0.34
C PRO A 124 -25.12 10.17 0.49
N TYR A 125 -23.99 10.19 1.21
CA TYR A 125 -23.05 9.08 1.34
C TYR A 125 -22.97 8.50 2.76
N GLN A 126 -23.80 8.99 3.70
CA GLN A 126 -23.79 8.53 5.10
C GLN A 126 -24.06 7.03 5.24
N SER A 127 -24.98 6.49 4.43
CA SER A 127 -25.29 5.06 4.41
C SER A 127 -24.07 4.21 4.09
N PHE A 128 -23.26 4.66 3.13
CA PHE A 128 -22.02 3.98 2.78
C PHE A 128 -20.98 4.05 3.91
N LEU A 129 -20.84 5.17 4.62
CA LEU A 129 -19.91 5.25 5.75
C LEU A 129 -20.36 4.38 6.92
N SER A 130 -21.66 4.30 7.17
CA SER A 130 -22.26 3.35 8.12
C SER A 130 -21.96 1.90 7.72
N ASP A 131 -22.15 1.55 6.45
CA ASP A 131 -21.84 0.21 5.94
C ASP A 131 -20.35 -0.13 6.10
N LEU A 132 -19.47 0.85 5.88
CA LEU A 132 -18.03 0.69 6.05
C LEU A 132 -17.67 0.42 7.52
N PHE A 133 -18.25 1.17 8.46
CA PHE A 133 -18.05 0.94 9.89
C PHE A 133 -18.54 -0.46 10.31
N GLU A 134 -19.71 -0.87 9.83
CA GLU A 134 -20.23 -2.21 10.08
C GLU A 134 -19.37 -3.31 9.40
N ALA A 135 -18.77 -3.02 8.25
CA ALA A 135 -17.82 -3.92 7.62
C ALA A 135 -16.55 -4.09 8.48
N PHE A 136 -16.04 -3.04 9.14
CA PHE A 136 -14.93 -3.15 10.09
C PHE A 136 -15.27 -4.11 11.24
N LYS A 137 -16.45 -3.97 11.86
CA LYS A 137 -16.93 -4.88 12.92
C LYS A 137 -16.95 -6.33 12.46
N ARG A 138 -17.36 -6.58 11.21
CA ARG A 138 -17.38 -7.93 10.61
C ARG A 138 -16.03 -8.39 10.09
N ARG A 139 -14.99 -7.56 10.10
CA ARG A 139 -13.68 -7.80 9.46
C ARG A 139 -13.80 -8.05 7.95
N ASP A 140 -14.78 -7.42 7.33
CA ASP A 140 -15.06 -7.46 5.90
C ASP A 140 -14.47 -6.22 5.21
N VAL A 141 -13.22 -5.89 5.54
CA VAL A 141 -12.53 -4.69 5.04
C VAL A 141 -11.15 -5.04 4.52
N MET A 142 -10.79 -4.46 3.38
CA MET A 142 -9.43 -4.45 2.85
C MET A 142 -8.81 -3.07 3.01
N ILE A 143 -7.54 -3.02 3.42
CA ILE A 143 -6.75 -1.79 3.50
C ILE A 143 -5.43 -1.97 2.78
N GLY A 144 -5.04 -0.96 2.01
CA GLY A 144 -3.73 -0.92 1.37
C GLY A 144 -3.55 0.34 0.54
N PHE A 145 -2.39 0.48 -0.09
CA PHE A 145 -2.17 1.56 -1.04
C PHE A 145 -2.83 1.26 -2.39
N THR A 146 -3.19 2.33 -3.09
CA THR A 146 -3.89 2.32 -4.39
C THR A 146 -3.38 1.29 -5.38
N GLU A 147 -2.06 1.16 -5.57
CA GLU A 147 -1.47 0.19 -6.52
C GLU A 147 -1.77 -1.28 -6.17
N ALA A 148 -2.02 -1.57 -4.89
CA ALA A 148 -2.37 -2.90 -4.43
C ALA A 148 -3.86 -3.23 -4.65
N LEU A 149 -4.71 -2.22 -4.91
CA LEU A 149 -6.17 -2.34 -4.99
C LEU A 149 -6.77 -1.85 -6.32
N GLY A 150 -5.94 -1.38 -7.25
CA GLY A 150 -6.36 -1.00 -8.61
C GLY A 150 -7.06 0.34 -8.73
N ALA A 151 -6.95 1.21 -7.72
CA ALA A 151 -7.46 2.58 -7.80
C ALA A 151 -6.49 3.48 -8.61
N GLN A 152 -6.94 4.67 -9.04
CA GLN A 152 -6.16 5.53 -9.92
C GLN A 152 -5.33 6.61 -9.19
N ASN A 153 -5.72 6.99 -7.97
CA ASN A 153 -5.07 8.09 -7.23
C ASN A 153 -4.20 7.56 -6.07
N PRO A 154 -2.96 8.03 -5.88
CA PRO A 154 -2.13 7.61 -4.76
C PRO A 154 -2.81 7.96 -3.42
N GLY A 155 -2.74 7.04 -2.45
CA GLY A 155 -3.32 7.23 -1.12
C GLY A 155 -3.63 5.93 -0.38
N LEU A 156 -4.02 6.06 0.89
CA LEU A 156 -4.55 4.95 1.67
C LEU A 156 -5.95 4.60 1.15
N THR A 157 -6.14 3.35 0.75
CA THR A 157 -7.40 2.85 0.23
C THR A 157 -8.03 1.89 1.24
N ILE A 158 -9.33 2.09 1.51
CA ILE A 158 -10.14 1.26 2.39
C ILE A 158 -11.36 0.79 1.60
N MET A 159 -11.59 -0.53 1.52
CA MET A 159 -12.67 -1.12 0.74
C MET A 159 -13.48 -2.12 1.56
N ILE A 160 -14.79 -2.18 1.31
CA ILE A 160 -15.64 -3.26 1.82
C ILE A 160 -15.31 -4.51 1.01
N ALA A 161 -14.69 -5.49 1.68
CA ALA A 161 -14.11 -6.63 1.00
C ALA A 161 -15.17 -7.40 0.22
N SER A 162 -16.35 -7.68 0.77
CA SER A 162 -17.45 -8.37 0.07
C SER A 162 -17.94 -7.69 -1.21
N ARG A 163 -17.82 -6.36 -1.33
CA ARG A 163 -18.21 -5.59 -2.54
C ARG A 163 -17.14 -5.61 -3.63
N PHE A 164 -15.94 -6.10 -3.34
CA PHE A 164 -14.84 -6.11 -4.30
C PHE A 164 -15.02 -7.20 -5.39
N PRO A 165 -14.92 -6.87 -6.69
CA PRO A 165 -15.20 -7.79 -7.80
C PRO A 165 -14.36 -9.07 -7.77
N LYS A 166 -15.01 -10.21 -7.99
CA LYS A 166 -14.35 -11.53 -7.92
C LYS A 166 -13.20 -11.68 -8.93
N ASP A 167 -13.35 -11.15 -10.13
CA ASP A 167 -12.31 -11.23 -11.16
C ASP A 167 -11.06 -10.43 -10.76
N THR A 168 -11.24 -9.24 -10.21
CA THR A 168 -10.13 -8.44 -9.68
C THR A 168 -9.41 -9.16 -8.53
N ARG A 169 -10.12 -9.91 -7.67
CA ARG A 169 -9.48 -10.74 -6.63
C ARG A 169 -8.56 -11.80 -7.21
N ARG A 170 -8.98 -12.44 -8.31
CA ARG A 170 -8.20 -13.47 -9.00
C ARG A 170 -6.93 -12.86 -9.59
N VAL A 171 -7.04 -11.71 -10.25
CA VAL A 171 -5.88 -10.98 -10.81
C VAL A 171 -4.89 -10.61 -9.71
N LEU A 172 -5.36 -10.04 -8.59
CA LEU A 172 -4.49 -9.71 -7.46
C LEU A 172 -3.76 -10.94 -6.90
N ARG A 173 -4.47 -12.06 -6.75
CA ARG A 173 -3.87 -13.31 -6.28
C ARG A 173 -2.80 -13.83 -7.25
N MET A 174 -3.05 -13.77 -8.56
CA MET A 174 -2.09 -14.20 -9.57
C MET A 174 -0.84 -13.32 -9.57
N LYS A 175 -0.99 -11.99 -9.46
CA LYS A 175 0.13 -11.04 -9.32
C LYS A 175 1.01 -11.37 -8.12
N ASP A 176 0.40 -11.64 -6.96
CA ASP A 176 1.13 -12.00 -5.75
C ASP A 176 1.84 -13.35 -5.85
N LEU A 177 1.19 -14.37 -6.41
CA LEU A 177 1.81 -15.67 -6.61
C LEU A 177 2.98 -15.59 -7.62
N ARG A 178 2.84 -14.78 -8.67
CA ARG A 178 3.91 -14.51 -9.63
C ARG A 178 5.10 -13.81 -8.98
N TYR A 179 4.84 -12.85 -8.09
CA TYR A 179 5.89 -12.19 -7.33
C TYR A 179 6.57 -13.14 -6.34
N LEU A 180 5.84 -14.03 -5.67
CA LEU A 180 6.45 -15.04 -4.80
C LEU A 180 7.35 -16.00 -5.59
N ARG A 181 6.94 -16.44 -6.78
CA ARG A 181 7.80 -17.25 -7.66
C ARG A 181 9.07 -16.49 -8.08
N LEU A 182 8.97 -15.19 -8.33
CA LEU A 182 10.15 -14.35 -8.62
C LEU A 182 11.13 -14.36 -7.45
N LEU A 183 10.63 -14.22 -6.22
CA LEU A 183 11.49 -14.25 -5.03
C LEU A 183 12.15 -15.62 -4.83
N ASP A 184 11.40 -16.71 -5.04
CA ASP A 184 11.92 -18.08 -4.99
C ASP A 184 13.05 -18.24 -6.04
N ALA A 185 12.81 -17.86 -7.30
CA ALA A 185 13.79 -17.96 -8.38
C ALA A 185 15.03 -17.07 -8.18
N VAL A 186 14.86 -15.84 -7.66
CA VAL A 186 15.99 -14.97 -7.30
C VAL A 186 16.84 -15.60 -6.20
N ALA A 187 16.22 -16.22 -5.19
CA ALA A 187 16.94 -16.89 -4.12
C ALA A 187 17.79 -18.06 -4.67
N GLU A 188 17.25 -18.84 -5.60
CA GLU A 188 17.96 -19.94 -6.27
C GLU A 188 19.23 -19.49 -7.01
N THR A 189 19.28 -18.24 -7.50
CA THR A 189 20.49 -17.71 -8.16
C THR A 189 21.69 -17.50 -7.21
N GLY A 190 21.46 -17.36 -5.90
CA GLY A 190 22.51 -17.01 -4.92
C GLY A 190 23.14 -15.62 -5.13
N ILE A 191 22.63 -14.79 -6.04
CA ILE A 191 23.31 -13.56 -6.47
C ILE A 191 23.55 -12.57 -5.33
N ARG A 192 22.64 -12.48 -4.37
CA ARG A 192 22.77 -11.58 -3.22
C ARG A 192 23.95 -11.94 -2.33
N ASP A 193 24.20 -13.24 -2.13
CA ASP A 193 25.32 -13.71 -1.33
C ASP A 193 26.65 -13.53 -2.07
N ILE A 194 26.66 -13.74 -3.40
CA ILE A 194 27.82 -13.49 -4.26
C ILE A 194 28.23 -12.01 -4.21
N LEU A 195 27.29 -11.09 -4.42
CA LEU A 195 27.55 -9.65 -4.37
C LEU A 195 28.04 -9.22 -2.98
N LYS A 196 27.47 -9.78 -1.91
CA LYS A 196 27.92 -9.52 -0.54
C LYS A 196 29.36 -10.02 -0.31
N ALA A 197 29.68 -11.24 -0.77
CA ALA A 197 31.02 -11.82 -0.63
C ALA A 197 32.10 -11.07 -1.40
N THR A 198 31.73 -10.46 -2.53
CA THR A 198 32.61 -9.62 -3.36
C THR A 198 32.54 -8.12 -3.01
N ASN A 199 31.96 -7.79 -1.85
CA ASN A 199 31.81 -6.42 -1.33
C ASN A 199 31.12 -5.44 -2.30
N LYS A 200 30.23 -5.95 -3.17
CA LYS A 200 29.36 -5.14 -4.03
C LYS A 200 28.14 -4.69 -3.25
N ARG A 201 28.10 -3.40 -2.91
CA ARG A 201 27.03 -2.78 -2.13
C ARG A 201 26.11 -1.95 -3.00
N TYR A 202 24.83 -1.95 -2.64
CA TYR A 202 23.77 -1.26 -3.37
C TYR A 202 22.73 -0.67 -2.42
N TYR A 203 22.11 0.43 -2.83
CA TYR A 203 20.91 0.98 -2.20
C TYR A 203 19.66 0.19 -2.59
N ALA A 204 19.61 -0.36 -3.81
CA ALA A 204 18.51 -1.19 -4.29
C ALA A 204 18.98 -2.30 -5.23
N LEU A 205 18.35 -3.46 -5.11
CA LEU A 205 18.46 -4.59 -6.03
C LEU A 205 17.08 -5.23 -6.18
N THR A 206 16.28 -4.68 -7.09
CA THR A 206 14.87 -5.02 -7.25
C THR A 206 14.67 -5.90 -8.48
N PRO A 207 14.26 -7.16 -8.33
CA PRO A 207 14.05 -8.06 -9.45
C PRO A 207 12.70 -7.82 -10.15
N LYS A 208 12.61 -8.21 -11.41
CA LYS A 208 11.36 -8.44 -12.15
C LYS A 208 11.51 -9.60 -13.13
N TRP A 209 10.40 -10.23 -13.49
CA TRP A 209 10.35 -11.09 -14.67
C TRP A 209 10.55 -10.23 -15.92
N ALA A 210 11.45 -10.67 -16.81
CA ALA A 210 11.72 -10.01 -18.09
C ALA A 210 10.66 -10.37 -19.15
N ASN A 211 10.07 -11.55 -19.02
CA ASN A 211 9.16 -12.18 -19.98
C ASN A 211 7.91 -12.76 -19.32
N GLU A 212 6.91 -13.11 -20.12
CA GLU A 212 5.60 -13.59 -19.64
C GLU A 212 5.63 -15.01 -19.08
N ASP A 213 6.48 -15.87 -19.65
CA ASP A 213 6.69 -17.26 -19.26
C ASP A 213 7.53 -17.41 -17.98
N GLU A 214 7.99 -16.30 -17.39
CA GLU A 214 8.70 -16.26 -16.12
C GLU A 214 10.00 -17.08 -16.14
N SER A 215 10.72 -17.08 -17.27
CA SER A 215 11.99 -17.80 -17.44
C SER A 215 13.23 -16.92 -17.29
N GLU A 216 13.09 -15.60 -17.42
CA GLU A 216 14.21 -14.65 -17.33
C GLU A 216 13.99 -13.57 -16.27
N ILE A 217 15.05 -13.24 -15.53
CA ILE A 217 15.02 -12.25 -14.44
C ILE A 217 15.92 -11.06 -14.80
N LEU A 218 15.36 -9.85 -14.70
CA LEU A 218 16.11 -8.60 -14.72
C LEU A 218 16.15 -7.98 -13.33
N PHE A 219 17.23 -7.28 -13.03
CA PHE A 219 17.46 -6.61 -11.75
C PHE A 219 17.65 -5.12 -11.97
N TRP A 220 16.81 -4.30 -11.34
CA TRP A 220 17.10 -2.89 -11.18
C TRP A 220 18.15 -2.74 -10.07
N LEU A 221 19.35 -2.33 -10.45
CA LEU A 221 20.47 -2.08 -9.56
C LEU A 221 20.63 -0.58 -9.35
N ASN A 222 20.74 -0.19 -8.08
CA ASN A 222 21.22 1.11 -7.67
C ASN A 222 22.46 0.92 -6.77
N PRO A 223 23.69 0.95 -7.31
CA PRO A 223 24.90 0.69 -6.54
C PRO A 223 25.18 1.82 -5.53
N GLN A 224 25.89 1.54 -4.44
CA GLN A 224 26.30 2.59 -3.48
C GLN A 224 27.40 3.47 -4.07
N ASP A 225 28.36 2.85 -4.76
CA ASP A 225 29.44 3.55 -5.46
C ASP A 225 29.00 3.92 -6.89
N GLN A 226 28.12 4.91 -6.99
CA GLN A 226 27.61 5.40 -8.27
C GLN A 226 28.66 6.20 -9.08
N GLN A 227 29.78 6.58 -8.47
CA GLN A 227 30.86 7.27 -9.18
C GLN A 227 31.53 6.31 -10.16
N ASN A 228 31.72 5.06 -9.75
CA ASN A 228 32.40 4.04 -10.55
C ASN A 228 31.44 3.02 -11.18
N ASN A 229 30.15 3.03 -10.84
CA ASN A 229 29.20 2.05 -11.35
C ASN A 229 27.93 2.70 -11.94
N ASN A 230 27.41 2.10 -13.00
CA ASN A 230 26.14 2.44 -13.62
C ASN A 230 24.97 1.88 -12.80
N PHE A 231 23.87 2.63 -12.74
CA PHE A 231 22.57 2.14 -12.27
C PHE A 231 21.72 1.77 -13.48
N GLY A 232 20.75 0.88 -13.31
CA GLY A 232 19.91 0.44 -14.42
C GLY A 232 19.34 -0.96 -14.27
N TRP A 233 18.74 -1.44 -15.35
CA TRP A 233 18.30 -2.83 -15.48
C TRP A 233 19.44 -3.69 -16.01
N PHE A 234 19.74 -4.76 -15.29
CA PHE A 234 20.82 -5.70 -15.61
C PHE A 234 20.34 -7.15 -15.54
N THR A 235 20.97 -8.01 -16.30
CA THR A 235 20.74 -9.46 -16.25
C THR A 235 21.45 -10.09 -15.05
N LEU A 236 21.17 -11.36 -14.77
CA LEU A 236 21.95 -12.12 -13.78
C LEU A 236 23.43 -12.18 -14.17
N GLN A 237 23.75 -12.36 -15.45
CA GLN A 237 25.13 -12.44 -15.92
C GLN A 237 25.88 -11.12 -15.69
N ASP A 238 25.25 -9.98 -15.96
CA ASP A 238 25.86 -8.67 -15.70
C ASP A 238 26.23 -8.50 -14.22
N LEU A 239 25.37 -8.96 -13.29
CA LEU A 239 25.65 -8.90 -11.86
C LEU A 239 26.80 -9.84 -11.45
N LEU A 240 26.88 -11.03 -12.07
CA LEU A 240 27.99 -11.96 -11.87
C LEU A 240 29.30 -11.38 -12.41
N ASP A 241 29.28 -10.75 -13.58
CA ASP A 241 30.43 -10.06 -14.16
C ASP A 241 30.85 -8.88 -13.28
N TRP A 242 29.88 -8.12 -12.77
CA TRP A 242 30.16 -7.03 -11.83
C TRP A 242 30.86 -7.52 -10.57
N SER A 243 30.49 -8.69 -10.05
CA SER A 243 31.18 -9.31 -8.90
C SER A 243 32.68 -9.56 -9.13
N GLN A 244 33.11 -9.54 -10.40
CA GLN A 244 34.50 -9.67 -10.85
C GLN A 244 35.07 -8.37 -11.45
N ASP A 245 34.44 -7.23 -11.18
CA ASP A 245 34.81 -5.91 -11.73
C ASP A 245 34.75 -5.83 -13.27
N LYS A 246 33.84 -6.61 -13.88
CA LYS A 246 33.63 -6.67 -15.33
C LYS A 246 32.20 -6.29 -15.72
N GLY A 247 31.96 -6.25 -17.03
CA GLY A 247 30.63 -6.09 -17.61
C GLY A 247 30.19 -4.64 -17.72
N PRO A 248 28.89 -4.39 -17.96
CA PRO A 248 28.35 -3.06 -18.25
C PRO A 248 28.12 -2.20 -16.99
N ILE A 249 28.25 -2.78 -15.79
CA ILE A 249 28.01 -2.07 -14.54
C ILE A 249 29.19 -1.16 -14.17
N PRO A 250 30.45 -1.60 -14.13
CA PRO A 250 31.58 -0.67 -14.00
C PRO A 250 31.57 0.37 -15.12
N LYS A 251 31.78 1.64 -14.75
CA LYS A 251 31.95 2.71 -15.74
C LYS A 251 33.33 2.61 -16.35
N GLU A 252 33.41 2.88 -17.64
CA GLU A 252 34.70 3.05 -18.30
C GLU A 252 35.46 4.21 -17.66
N SER A 253 36.71 3.96 -17.30
CA SER A 253 37.63 5.01 -16.85
C SER A 253 37.72 6.07 -17.95
N LYS A 254 37.32 7.30 -17.63
CA LYS A 254 37.63 8.45 -18.48
C LYS A 254 39.15 8.64 -18.42
N ASN A 255 39.85 8.21 -19.46
CA ASN A 255 41.25 8.58 -19.70
C ASN A 255 41.38 10.10 -19.83
#